data_AF-A0A392R199-F1
#
_entry.id   AF-A0A392R199-F1
#
_cell.length_a   1.000
_cell.length_b   1.000
_cell.length_c   1.000
_cell.angle_alpha   90.00
_cell.angle_beta   90.00
_cell.angle_gamma   90.00
#
_symmetry.space_group_name_H-M   'P 1'
#
loop_
_entity.id
_entity.type
_entity.pdbx_description
1 polymer ?
#
loop_
_entity_poly.entity_id
_entity_poly.type
_entity_poly.pdbx_seq_one_letter_code
_entity_poly.pdbx_strand_id
1 'polypeptide(L)' 'MRFTITGSGIFNSVLISNVGGIGDIVGVKVKGSRTGWISMGRNWGQNWHVNALLQNQPLSFE' A
#
# COMPACT_ATOMS: atom_id res chain seq x y z
N MET A 1 5.62 -5.54 -10.69
CA MET A 1 5.09 -5.36 -9.31
C MET A 1 3.62 -5.71 -9.29
N ARG A 2 3.15 -6.45 -8.29
CA ARG A 2 1.75 -6.78 -8.06
C ARG A 2 1.33 -6.26 -6.68
N PHE A 3 0.15 -5.69 -6.59
CA PHE A 3 -0.42 -5.15 -5.35
C PHE A 3 -1.65 -5.98 -4.98
N THR A 4 -1.63 -6.60 -3.82
CA THR A 4 -2.80 -7.26 -3.24
C THR A 4 -3.31 -6.41 -2.09
N ILE A 5 -4.49 -5.82 -2.27
CA ILE A 5 -5.10 -4.92 -1.28
C ILE A 5 -6.13 -5.72 -0.50
N THR A 6 -5.98 -5.79 0.81
CA THR A 6 -6.92 -6.38 1.75
C THR A 6 -7.26 -5.36 2.84
N GLY A 7 -8.43 -5.43 3.45
CA GLY A 7 -8.79 -4.43 4.47
C GLY A 7 -10.29 -4.35 4.73
N SER A 8 -10.63 -3.64 5.80
CA SER A 8 -12.01 -3.33 6.17
C SER A 8 -12.07 -1.96 6.85
N GLY A 9 -13.06 -1.15 6.49
CA GLY A 9 -13.20 0.23 6.95
C GLY A 9 -11.94 1.10 6.74
N ILE A 10 -11.43 1.65 7.83
CA ILE A 10 -10.24 2.52 7.80
C ILE A 10 -8.92 1.74 7.70
N PHE A 11 -8.93 0.43 7.93
CA PHE A 11 -7.72 -0.39 7.88
C PHE A 11 -7.53 -0.97 6.48
N ASN A 12 -6.43 -0.62 5.82
CA ASN A 12 -6.05 -1.18 4.52
C ASN A 12 -4.62 -1.72 4.59
N SER A 13 -4.46 -2.98 4.22
CA SER A 13 -3.19 -3.70 4.09
C SER A 13 -2.90 -3.94 2.61
N VAL A 14 -1.68 -3.64 2.18
CA VAL A 14 -1.24 -3.84 0.80
C VAL A 14 0.00 -4.73 0.82
N LEU A 15 -0.16 -5.93 0.29
CA LEU A 15 0.97 -6.82 -0.01
C LEU A 15 1.53 -6.42 -1.37
N ILE A 16 2.80 -6.04 -1.40
CA ILE A 16 3.49 -5.66 -2.64
C ILE A 16 4.44 -6.79 -3.01
N SER A 17 4.17 -7.47 -4.13
CA SER A 17 5.05 -8.53 -4.60
C SER A 17 5.80 -8.08 -5.86
N ASN A 18 7.14 -8.06 -5.78
CA ASN A 18 7.98 -7.95 -6.96
C ASN A 18 8.22 -9.35 -7.54
N VAL A 19 7.91 -9.55 -8.82
CA VAL A 19 8.06 -10.85 -9.51
C VAL A 19 9.42 -10.94 -10.22
N GLY A 20 10.26 -9.88 -10.15
CA GLY A 20 11.46 -9.73 -10.96
C GLY A 20 12.82 -9.76 -10.23
N GLY A 21 12.89 -10.12 -8.94
CA GLY A 21 14.17 -10.28 -8.22
C GLY A 21 14.35 -9.40 -6.96
N ILE A 22 15.53 -9.54 -6.35
CA ILE A 22 15.93 -8.93 -5.07
C ILE A 22 15.99 -7.41 -5.21
N GLY A 23 15.14 -6.72 -4.47
CA GLY A 23 15.15 -5.27 -4.32
C GLY A 23 14.51 -4.91 -3.00
N ASP A 24 15.23 -4.18 -2.15
CA ASP A 24 14.71 -3.73 -0.87
C ASP A 24 13.80 -2.52 -1.09
N ILE A 25 12.50 -2.69 -0.85
CA ILE A 25 11.56 -1.58 -0.78
C ILE A 25 11.83 -0.82 0.52
N VAL A 26 12.36 0.40 0.40
CA VAL A 26 12.72 1.27 1.54
C VAL A 26 11.55 2.11 2.05
N GLY A 27 10.49 2.26 1.24
CA GLY A 27 9.30 3.00 1.61
C GLY A 27 8.22 2.87 0.55
N VAL A 28 6.97 3.05 0.97
CA VAL A 28 5.81 3.03 0.09
C VAL A 28 4.86 4.12 0.55
N LYS A 29 4.32 4.89 -0.38
CA LYS A 29 3.22 5.80 -0.15
C LYS A 29 2.01 5.37 -0.98
N VAL A 30 0.84 5.70 -0.47
CA VAL A 30 -0.43 5.49 -1.18
C VAL A 30 -1.23 6.77 -1.19
N LYS A 31 -1.92 7.02 -2.31
CA LYS A 31 -2.81 8.15 -2.49
C LYS A 31 -4.12 7.67 -3.09
N GLY A 32 -5.24 8.07 -2.49
CA GLY A 32 -6.56 7.98 -3.09
C GLY A 32 -6.96 9.27 -3.80
N SER A 33 -8.01 9.25 -4.61
CA SER A 33 -8.53 10.46 -5.25
C SER A 33 -8.99 11.54 -4.28
N ARG A 34 -9.33 11.15 -3.03
CA ARG A 34 -9.82 12.04 -1.97
C ARG A 34 -8.78 12.31 -0.88
N THR A 35 -7.54 11.84 -1.04
CA THR A 35 -6.48 11.99 -0.04
C THR A 35 -5.21 12.60 -0.65
N GLY A 36 -4.32 13.09 0.23
CA GLY A 36 -2.91 13.30 -0.12
C GLY A 36 -2.15 11.98 -0.20
N TRP A 37 -0.84 12.07 -0.43
CA TRP A 37 0.07 10.95 -0.25
C TRP A 37 0.20 10.59 1.23
N ILE A 38 0.02 9.31 1.55
CA ILE A 38 0.09 8.77 2.90
C ILE A 38 1.19 7.73 2.94
N SER A 39 2.17 7.90 3.83
CA SER A 39 3.22 6.90 4.01
C SER A 39 2.64 5.63 4.62
N MET A 40 3.00 4.48 4.05
CA MET A 40 2.63 3.17 4.57
C MET A 40 3.68 2.68 5.56
N GLY A 41 3.22 2.02 6.63
CA GLY A 41 4.11 1.32 7.57
C GLY A 41 4.47 -0.06 7.04
N ARG A 42 5.69 -0.52 7.30
CA ARG A 42 6.12 -1.88 6.97
C ARG A 42 5.81 -2.81 8.15
N ASN A 43 5.00 -3.83 7.93
CA ASN A 43 4.72 -4.83 8.95
C ASN A 43 5.79 -5.92 8.96
N TRP A 44 5.90 -6.70 7.87
CA TRP A 44 6.85 -7.79 7.76
C TRP A 44 7.12 -8.15 6.30
N GLY A 45 8.39 -8.35 5.94
CA GLY A 45 8.78 -8.67 4.57
C GLY A 45 8.30 -7.60 3.58
N GLN A 46 7.38 -7.95 2.69
CA GLN A 46 6.80 -7.06 1.70
C GLN A 46 5.35 -6.64 2.02
N ASN A 47 4.91 -6.81 3.27
CA ASN A 47 3.60 -6.37 3.75
C ASN A 47 3.66 -4.94 4.25
N TRP A 48 2.83 -4.08 3.67
CA TRP A 48 2.70 -2.67 4.02
C TRP A 48 1.28 -2.38 4.48
N HIS A 49 1.09 -1.52 5.47
CA HIS A 49 -0.23 -1.14 5.97
C HIS A 49 -0.44 0.38 6.02
N VAL A 50 -1.70 0.79 6.00
CA VAL A 50 -2.12 2.17 6.17
C VAL A 50 -3.49 2.21 6.85
N ASN A 51 -3.69 3.20 7.71
CA ASN A 51 -4.96 3.45 8.39
C ASN A 51 -5.63 4.67 7.76
N ALA A 52 -6.24 4.49 6.58
CA ALA A 52 -6.93 5.54 5.84
C ALA A 52 -8.14 4.99 5.06
N LEU A 53 -9.17 5.82 4.85
CA LEU A 53 -10.33 5.47 4.02
C LEU A 53 -9.97 5.52 2.53
N LEU A 54 -9.54 4.38 1.99
CA LEU A 54 -9.10 4.22 0.61
C LEU A 54 -10.08 3.43 -0.29
N GLN A 55 -11.26 3.10 0.24
CA GLN A 55 -12.28 2.34 -0.49
C GLN A 55 -12.98 3.20 -1.55
N ASN A 56 -13.46 2.54 -2.61
CA ASN A 56 -14.24 3.13 -3.70
C ASN A 56 -13.56 4.35 -4.35
N GLN A 57 -12.24 4.31 -4.49
CA GLN A 57 -11.48 5.31 -5.21
C GLN A 57 -10.29 4.69 -5.94
N PRO A 58 -9.85 5.27 -7.06
CA PRO A 58 -8.59 4.86 -7.67
C PRO A 58 -7.44 5.16 -6.70
N LEU A 59 -6.47 4.24 -6.67
CA LEU A 59 -5.29 4.32 -5.81
C LEU A 59 -4.02 4.45 -6.65
N SER A 60 -3.12 5.29 -6.17
CA SER A 60 -1.77 5.47 -6.70
C SER A 60 -0.75 5.09 -5.64
N PHE A 61 0.37 4.54 -6.07
CA PHE A 61 1.47 4.09 -5.20
C PHE A 61 2.78 4.73 -5.67
N GLU A 62 3.61 5.16 -4.72
CA GLU A 62 4.96 5.72 -4.91
C GLU A 62 5.95 4.98 -4.01
#